data_AF-A0A7V5LDQ4-F1
#
_entry.id   AF-A0A7V5LDQ4-F1
#
_cell.length_a   1.000
_cell.length_b   1.000
_cell.length_c   1.000
_cell.angle_alpha   90.00
_cell.angle_beta   90.00
_cell.angle_gamma   90.00
#
_symmetry.space_group_name_H-M   'P 1'
#
loop_
_entity.id
_entity.type
_entity.pdbx_description
1 polymer ?
#
loop_
_entity_poly.entity_id
_entity_poly.type
_entity_poly.pdbx_seq_one_letter_code
_entity_poly.pdbx_strand_id
1 'polypeptide(L)'
;DGDELSYEIASGIEELNLNIDGETHILTLEPALNYCGESEVLITADDGQDDGDGRFMSPMTDRFREVSGSPTDERPAYRFLRSMRDALSRPLPQRDLSAELRFTVTVLAVNDEPVWEETPEDSLTYAVYDDVTFELTASDVDEADELTIEFVDRGGLPEAAGLEDRGDGVALFDWMPTIDDMGEYNPVFSVSDGEAVVELELTFFIGNEREQVVFLHEGWSLMSINVSPGEEYYIEGEDRGPDCGLMLEALRNDEGEQLFLILKDNRGDFCSVRWGYYGIRYWNLQEGYWIKTAADWDAHWSGEPIAPDEPIDIAEGWSVIPYYPAYELPADCESDFYAFSPIIDNVIRIKNGYGEFLAPEFGFSNMRPCAPGMGFQISLDEDVTFEYPEPLNQDAVAATVIPRADHWSAPVSTGENMSVLITAFRGIEAVDGDQVAAFSEGSGDLVGVGTVVNSVCGLAVWGDDPYTETMDGLVEGDGFRLRWWDQEMNTELNLVPGGYVQGVDLVYVQNGFVALTVTAEAMIPEKYFLSQNYPNPFNAVTSIEYALPVSSHVKLAVYDISGRIVGTLVDDDLSAGRYSCGFDGSELAAGLYFIRLEAGSNVLTRKVVVVK
;
A
#
# COMPACT_ATOMS: atom_id res chain seq x y z
N ASP A 1 70.00 0.68 -34.59
CA ASP A 1 71.26 0.01 -34.98
C ASP A 1 71.03 -1.21 -35.89
N GLY A 2 70.41 -1.03 -37.06
CA GLY A 2 70.01 -2.17 -37.91
C GLY A 2 68.69 -2.84 -37.48
N ASP A 3 67.98 -2.22 -36.54
CA ASP A 3 66.65 -2.62 -36.08
C ASP A 3 65.59 -2.18 -37.11
N GLU A 4 64.77 -3.13 -37.57
CA GLU A 4 63.64 -2.90 -38.48
C GLU A 4 62.33 -2.98 -37.69
N LEU A 5 61.72 -1.83 -37.41
CA LEU A 5 60.34 -1.77 -36.93
C LEU A 5 59.40 -1.91 -38.13
N SER A 6 58.62 -3.00 -38.14
CA SER A 6 57.58 -3.23 -39.14
C SER A 6 56.27 -3.60 -38.45
N TYR A 7 55.18 -3.08 -38.97
CA TYR A 7 53.84 -3.38 -38.49
C TYR A 7 52.99 -3.85 -39.67
N GLU A 8 52.11 -4.80 -39.40
CA GLU A 8 51.13 -5.29 -40.36
C GLU A 8 49.78 -5.40 -39.64
N ILE A 9 48.76 -4.72 -40.19
CA ILE A 9 47.39 -4.91 -39.74
C ILE A 9 46.91 -6.19 -40.43
N ALA A 10 46.73 -7.26 -39.66
CA ALA A 10 46.10 -8.46 -40.20
C ALA A 10 44.64 -8.13 -40.56
N SER A 11 44.11 -8.76 -41.61
CA SER A 11 42.78 -8.43 -42.12
C SER A 11 41.69 -8.59 -41.03
N GLY A 12 41.00 -7.49 -40.71
CA GLY A 12 40.03 -7.42 -39.60
C GLY A 12 40.66 -6.81 -38.35
N ILE A 13 40.09 -5.73 -37.82
CA ILE A 13 40.71 -4.81 -36.82
C ILE A 13 40.76 -5.41 -35.40
N GLU A 14 40.53 -6.70 -35.24
CA GLU A 14 40.47 -7.36 -33.92
C GLU A 14 41.87 -7.63 -33.36
N GLU A 15 42.89 -7.80 -34.21
CA GLU A 15 44.26 -8.10 -33.80
C GLU A 15 45.29 -7.24 -34.54
N LEU A 16 46.07 -6.46 -33.80
CA LEU A 16 47.23 -5.75 -34.32
C LEU A 16 48.52 -6.53 -34.02
N ASN A 17 49.22 -6.95 -35.06
CA ASN A 17 50.50 -7.65 -34.96
C ASN A 17 51.66 -6.66 -35.05
N LEU A 18 52.32 -6.39 -33.93
CA LEU A 18 53.54 -5.60 -33.85
C LEU A 18 54.75 -6.52 -33.88
N ASN A 19 55.61 -6.38 -34.89
CA ASN A 19 56.83 -7.18 -35.00
C ASN A 19 58.04 -6.33 -34.63
N ILE A 20 58.66 -6.65 -33.50
CA ILE A 20 59.80 -5.93 -32.94
C ILE A 20 60.96 -6.92 -32.86
N ASP A 21 62.04 -6.66 -33.61
CA ASP A 21 63.26 -7.50 -33.66
C ASP A 21 63.02 -9.01 -33.91
N GLY A 22 61.96 -9.33 -34.67
CA GLY A 22 61.60 -10.70 -35.06
C GLY A 22 60.66 -11.42 -34.09
N GLU A 23 60.22 -10.76 -33.01
CA GLU A 23 59.15 -11.24 -32.14
C GLU A 23 57.82 -10.51 -32.45
N THR A 24 56.76 -11.28 -32.66
CA THR A 24 55.42 -10.76 -32.94
C THR A 24 54.61 -10.65 -31.65
N HIS A 25 54.19 -9.44 -31.32
CA HIS A 25 53.27 -9.11 -30.23
C HIS A 25 51.89 -8.83 -30.80
N ILE A 26 50.87 -9.51 -30.26
CA ILE A 26 49.48 -9.36 -30.69
C ILE A 26 48.77 -8.46 -29.66
N LEU A 27 48.20 -7.36 -30.14
CA LEU A 27 47.33 -6.47 -29.37
C LEU A 27 45.89 -6.70 -29.84
N THR A 28 45.04 -7.21 -28.95
CA THR A 28 43.61 -7.38 -29.21
C THR A 28 42.86 -6.12 -28.77
N LEU A 29 42.03 -5.57 -29.65
CA LEU A 29 41.18 -4.42 -29.37
C LEU A 29 39.73 -4.88 -29.30
N GLU A 30 39.14 -4.85 -28.11
CA GLU A 30 37.70 -5.10 -27.92
C GLU A 30 37.01 -3.74 -27.70
N PRO A 31 36.04 -3.34 -28.53
CA PRO A 31 35.22 -2.17 -28.24
C PRO A 31 34.43 -2.38 -26.95
N ALA A 32 34.15 -1.30 -26.22
CA ALA A 32 33.17 -1.36 -25.14
C ALA A 32 31.78 -1.65 -25.74
N LEU A 33 30.93 -2.39 -25.02
CA LEU A 33 29.51 -2.47 -25.35
C LEU A 33 28.97 -1.04 -25.57
N ASN A 34 28.30 -0.83 -26.70
CA ASN A 34 27.55 0.39 -27.04
C ASN A 34 28.41 1.61 -27.46
N TYR A 35 29.66 1.41 -27.95
CA TYR A 35 30.46 2.53 -28.50
C TYR A 35 30.26 2.71 -30.01
N CYS A 36 29.62 3.83 -30.38
CA CYS A 36 29.53 4.31 -31.77
C CYS A 36 30.36 5.58 -31.95
N GLY A 37 31.41 5.53 -32.78
CA GLY A 37 32.28 6.68 -33.01
C GLY A 37 33.63 6.38 -33.65
N GLU A 38 34.39 7.43 -33.92
CA GLU A 38 35.79 7.34 -34.36
C GLU A 38 36.73 7.46 -33.16
N SER A 39 37.58 6.46 -32.98
CA SER A 39 38.66 6.50 -31.99
C SER A 39 40.01 6.58 -32.69
N GLU A 40 40.80 7.61 -32.38
CA GLU A 40 42.21 7.64 -32.77
C GLU A 40 43.05 6.84 -31.78
N VAL A 41 43.69 5.77 -32.27
CA VAL A 41 44.66 5.00 -31.49
C VAL A 41 46.07 5.40 -31.93
N LEU A 42 46.88 5.85 -30.96
CA LEU A 42 48.28 6.18 -31.17
C LEU A 42 49.16 5.13 -30.49
N ILE A 43 49.96 4.42 -31.29
CA ILE A 43 50.94 3.47 -30.77
C ILE A 43 52.33 4.06 -31.00
N THR A 44 53.10 4.14 -29.93
CA THR A 44 54.49 4.63 -29.94
C THR A 44 55.43 3.50 -29.54
N ALA A 45 56.33 3.12 -30.43
CA ALA A 45 57.44 2.22 -30.11
C ALA A 45 58.72 3.05 -29.92
N ASP A 46 59.45 2.76 -28.85
CA ASP A 46 60.74 3.37 -28.49
C ASP A 46 61.74 2.22 -28.29
N ASP A 47 62.94 2.30 -28.87
CA ASP A 47 63.95 1.23 -28.94
C ASP A 47 64.72 1.03 -27.62
N GLY A 48 64.01 1.28 -26.50
CA GLY A 48 64.53 1.46 -25.14
C GLY A 48 65.81 0.70 -24.84
N GLN A 49 66.95 1.40 -24.91
CA GLN A 49 68.19 0.89 -24.34
C GLN A 49 68.08 0.88 -22.81
N ASP A 50 68.02 -0.35 -22.29
CA ASP A 50 68.32 -0.83 -20.94
C ASP A 50 68.88 0.22 -19.96
N ASP A 51 67.97 0.99 -19.35
CA ASP A 51 68.22 1.65 -18.08
C ASP A 51 68.33 0.54 -17.04
N GLY A 52 69.56 0.19 -16.62
CA GLY A 52 69.88 -0.89 -15.66
C GLY A 52 69.28 -0.77 -14.25
N ASP A 53 67.97 -0.57 -14.18
CA ASP A 53 67.08 -0.60 -13.05
C ASP A 53 65.86 -1.41 -13.53
N GLY A 54 65.85 -2.72 -13.24
CA GLY A 54 64.98 -3.74 -13.86
C GLY A 54 63.47 -3.48 -13.84
N ARG A 55 63.03 -2.52 -14.66
CA ARG A 55 61.67 -2.16 -15.00
C ARG A 55 61.54 -2.35 -16.50
N PHE A 56 60.76 -3.35 -16.91
CA PHE A 56 60.15 -3.33 -18.23
C PHE A 56 59.36 -2.03 -18.34
N MET A 57 59.86 -1.07 -19.13
CA MET A 57 59.02 -0.02 -19.68
C MET A 57 58.16 -0.68 -20.75
N SER A 58 56.91 -1.01 -20.41
CA SER A 58 55.87 -1.11 -21.43
C SER A 58 55.89 0.19 -22.24
N PRO A 59 55.94 0.13 -23.58
CA PRO A 59 55.89 1.33 -24.41
C PRO A 59 54.43 1.79 -24.52
N MET A 60 53.88 2.38 -23.45
CA MET A 60 52.64 3.15 -23.54
C MET A 60 52.75 4.31 -22.56
N THR A 61 53.23 5.46 -23.04
CA THR A 61 52.98 6.72 -22.34
C THR A 61 51.70 7.30 -22.92
N ASP A 62 50.56 6.91 -22.33
CA ASP A 62 49.24 7.44 -22.67
C ASP A 62 49.21 8.96 -22.46
N ARG A 63 49.10 9.70 -23.55
CA ARG A 63 48.59 11.07 -23.55
C ARG A 63 47.37 11.12 -24.47
N PHE A 64 46.22 10.72 -23.93
CA PHE A 64 44.93 11.06 -24.53
C PHE A 64 44.76 12.58 -24.45
N ARG A 65 44.74 13.24 -25.61
CA ARG A 65 44.36 14.64 -25.73
C ARG A 65 43.01 14.68 -26.42
N GLU A 66 41.98 14.77 -25.61
CA GLU A 66 40.59 14.95 -26.00
C GLU A 66 40.45 16.22 -26.87
N VAL A 67 39.93 16.08 -28.09
CA VAL A 67 39.50 17.20 -28.94
C VAL A 67 37.98 17.10 -29.07
N SER A 68 37.31 17.64 -28.05
CA SER A 68 35.94 18.20 -28.02
C SER A 68 34.84 17.55 -28.88
N GLY A 69 33.97 16.81 -28.20
CA GLY A 69 32.53 16.69 -28.43
C GLY A 69 31.86 16.49 -27.06
N SER A 70 30.79 17.19 -26.75
CA SER A 70 30.21 17.36 -25.39
C SER A 70 29.92 16.04 -24.64
N PRO A 71 30.15 15.97 -23.30
CA PRO A 71 30.03 14.75 -22.50
C PRO A 71 28.74 14.70 -21.65
N THR A 72 28.15 13.51 -21.52
CA THR A 72 27.47 13.07 -20.28
C THR A 72 27.59 11.55 -20.14
N ASP A 73 28.76 11.05 -19.75
CA ASP A 73 28.91 10.36 -18.46
C ASP A 73 30.39 10.00 -18.24
N GLU A 74 30.87 10.27 -17.03
CA GLU A 74 32.28 10.19 -16.65
C GLU A 74 32.66 8.74 -16.29
N ARG A 75 33.00 7.89 -17.26
CA ARG A 75 33.73 6.63 -16.98
C ARG A 75 34.80 6.31 -18.05
N PRO A 76 36.01 5.88 -17.65
CA PRO A 76 37.07 5.57 -18.60
C PRO A 76 36.75 4.30 -19.41
N ALA A 77 36.94 4.37 -20.73
CA ALA A 77 36.54 3.35 -21.70
C ALA A 77 37.31 2.01 -21.64
N TYR A 78 38.31 1.82 -20.76
CA TYR A 78 39.09 0.57 -20.71
C TYR A 78 39.60 0.23 -19.28
N ARG A 79 39.60 -1.08 -18.93
CA ARG A 79 40.16 -1.62 -17.67
C ARG A 79 41.39 -2.50 -17.96
N PHE A 80 42.54 -2.21 -17.34
CA PHE A 80 43.74 -3.06 -17.35
C PHE A 80 44.19 -3.48 -15.93
N LEU A 81 44.81 -4.67 -15.81
CA LEU A 81 45.26 -5.26 -14.52
C LEU A 81 46.78 -5.09 -14.27
N ARG A 82 47.12 -4.47 -13.11
CA ARG A 82 48.28 -4.63 -12.16
C ARG A 82 49.59 -3.77 -12.21
N SER A 83 49.76 -3.00 -11.10
CA SER A 83 50.90 -2.70 -10.17
C SER A 83 52.35 -2.42 -10.65
N MET A 84 52.97 -1.28 -10.28
CA MET A 84 53.75 -1.00 -9.03
C MET A 84 54.51 0.37 -9.11
N ARG A 85 55.21 0.73 -8.02
CA ARG A 85 55.42 2.07 -7.41
C ARG A 85 56.81 2.72 -7.63
N ASP A 86 56.80 4.07 -7.63
CA ASP A 86 57.74 5.06 -7.05
C ASP A 86 59.17 5.36 -7.60
N ALA A 87 59.40 6.69 -7.68
CA ALA A 87 60.55 7.50 -7.24
C ALA A 87 61.80 7.84 -8.12
N LEU A 88 61.84 9.14 -8.51
CA LEU A 88 62.94 10.14 -8.39
C LEU A 88 64.10 10.24 -9.42
N SER A 89 63.85 11.09 -10.43
CA SER A 89 64.64 12.28 -10.90
C SER A 89 66.18 12.36 -10.76
N ARG A 90 66.90 12.39 -11.90
CA ARG A 90 67.62 13.57 -12.50
C ARG A 90 68.38 13.18 -13.80
N PRO A 91 68.72 14.13 -14.71
CA PRO A 91 68.64 13.94 -16.16
C PRO A 91 69.98 13.70 -16.86
N LEU A 92 69.98 13.09 -18.06
CA LEU A 92 70.97 13.20 -19.17
C LEU A 92 70.48 12.40 -20.44
N PRO A 93 71.10 12.49 -21.65
CA PRO A 93 70.45 13.06 -22.86
C PRO A 93 70.25 12.14 -24.10
N GLN A 94 69.43 12.64 -25.03
CA GLN A 94 69.27 12.35 -26.49
C GLN A 94 68.72 10.97 -26.93
N ARG A 95 67.39 10.94 -27.15
CA ARG A 95 66.63 9.95 -27.94
C ARG A 95 66.85 10.18 -29.43
N ASP A 96 67.13 9.14 -30.21
CA ASP A 96 67.45 9.29 -31.65
C ASP A 96 66.58 8.50 -32.64
N LEU A 97 65.54 7.73 -32.24
CA LEU A 97 64.50 7.25 -33.17
C LEU A 97 63.19 6.95 -32.43
N SER A 98 62.06 7.44 -32.96
CA SER A 98 60.71 7.09 -32.50
C SER A 98 59.80 6.90 -33.71
N ALA A 99 59.02 5.82 -33.74
CA ALA A 99 58.00 5.59 -34.77
C ALA A 99 56.60 5.78 -34.16
N GLU A 100 55.78 6.63 -34.79
CA GLU A 100 54.38 6.83 -34.43
C GLU A 100 53.50 6.24 -35.53
N LEU A 101 52.58 5.34 -35.15
CA LEU A 101 51.50 4.90 -36.02
C LEU A 101 50.18 5.46 -35.49
N ARG A 102 49.48 6.19 -36.36
CA ARG A 102 48.11 6.66 -36.13
C ARG A 102 47.20 5.91 -37.06
N PHE A 103 46.15 5.31 -36.50
CA PHE A 103 45.03 4.81 -37.29
C PHE A 103 43.72 5.14 -36.57
N THR A 104 42.69 5.32 -37.37
CA THR A 104 41.33 5.58 -36.90
C THR A 104 40.60 4.25 -36.90
N VAL A 105 40.03 3.89 -35.75
CA VAL A 105 39.05 2.81 -35.66
C VAL A 105 37.68 3.47 -35.78
N THR A 106 36.97 3.19 -36.87
CA THR A 106 35.58 3.59 -37.06
C THR A 106 34.71 2.38 -36.75
N VAL A 107 33.97 2.42 -35.65
CA VAL A 107 32.89 1.45 -35.41
C VAL A 107 31.66 1.96 -36.16
N LEU A 108 31.19 1.17 -37.13
CA LEU A 108 29.99 1.50 -37.89
C LEU A 108 28.77 1.11 -37.04
N ALA A 109 27.79 2.00 -36.92
CA ALA A 109 26.50 1.66 -36.36
C ALA A 109 25.88 0.55 -37.23
N VAL A 110 25.57 -0.58 -36.59
CA VAL A 110 24.73 -1.64 -37.16
C VAL A 110 23.54 -1.66 -36.23
N ASN A 111 22.36 -1.39 -36.77
CA ASN A 111 21.10 -1.48 -36.02
C ASN A 111 20.97 -2.91 -35.51
N ASP A 112 20.93 -3.08 -34.19
CA ASP A 112 20.54 -4.34 -33.57
C ASP A 112 19.00 -4.45 -33.58
N GLU A 113 18.45 -5.66 -33.49
CA GLU A 113 16.98 -5.82 -33.45
C GLU A 113 16.49 -5.62 -32.01
N PRO A 114 15.32 -4.97 -31.79
CA PRO A 114 14.78 -4.79 -30.44
C PRO A 114 14.40 -6.13 -29.81
N VAL A 115 14.48 -6.24 -28.49
CA VAL A 115 14.25 -7.48 -27.74
C VAL A 115 13.17 -7.30 -26.69
N TRP A 116 12.24 -8.24 -26.60
CA TRP A 116 11.27 -8.32 -25.50
C TRP A 116 11.96 -8.72 -24.19
N GLU A 117 11.79 -7.94 -23.13
CA GLU A 117 12.45 -8.19 -21.83
C GLU A 117 11.66 -9.16 -20.95
N GLU A 118 10.44 -8.79 -20.61
CA GLU A 118 9.51 -9.58 -19.80
C GLU A 118 8.28 -9.89 -20.65
N THR A 119 8.24 -11.09 -21.22
CA THR A 119 7.06 -11.59 -21.92
C THR A 119 6.14 -12.30 -20.93
N PRO A 120 4.82 -12.10 -21.01
CA PRO A 120 3.85 -12.95 -20.33
C PRO A 120 4.06 -14.43 -20.68
N GLU A 121 3.47 -15.35 -19.91
CA GLU A 121 3.45 -16.75 -20.33
C GLU A 121 2.80 -16.88 -21.72
N ASP A 122 3.35 -17.74 -22.58
CA ASP A 122 2.87 -17.96 -23.97
C ASP A 122 1.38 -18.36 -24.04
N SER A 123 0.82 -18.83 -22.92
CA SER A 123 -0.58 -19.23 -22.77
C SER A 123 -1.16 -18.69 -21.47
N LEU A 124 -2.12 -17.78 -21.58
CA LEU A 124 -2.81 -17.14 -20.45
C LEU A 124 -4.26 -17.60 -20.39
N THR A 125 -4.77 -17.89 -19.19
CA THR A 125 -6.18 -18.28 -18.98
C THR A 125 -6.86 -17.28 -18.07
N TYR A 126 -7.98 -16.72 -18.51
CA TYR A 126 -8.78 -15.77 -17.75
C TYR A 126 -10.26 -16.18 -17.76
N ALA A 127 -11.00 -15.78 -16.73
CA ALA A 127 -12.44 -15.89 -16.72
C ALA A 127 -13.08 -14.64 -17.34
N VAL A 128 -14.31 -14.77 -17.82
CA VAL A 128 -15.13 -13.61 -18.21
C VAL A 128 -15.34 -12.67 -17.01
N TYR A 129 -15.40 -11.37 -17.29
CA TYR A 129 -15.46 -10.24 -16.36
C TYR A 129 -14.23 -10.00 -15.49
N ASP A 130 -13.22 -10.87 -15.50
CA ASP A 130 -11.94 -10.57 -14.88
C ASP A 130 -11.14 -9.59 -15.75
N ASP A 131 -10.42 -8.69 -15.11
CA ASP A 131 -9.60 -7.70 -15.80
C ASP A 131 -8.32 -8.35 -16.37
N VAL A 132 -8.11 -8.22 -17.68
CA VAL A 132 -6.95 -8.77 -18.39
C VAL A 132 -5.98 -7.62 -18.68
N THR A 133 -5.13 -7.33 -17.69
CA THR A 133 -4.11 -6.28 -17.76
C THR A 133 -2.70 -6.83 -17.63
N PHE A 134 -1.82 -6.43 -18.55
CA PHE A 134 -0.38 -6.72 -18.46
C PHE A 134 0.44 -5.69 -19.25
N GLU A 135 1.68 -5.48 -18.84
CA GLU A 135 2.63 -4.62 -19.55
C GLU A 135 3.52 -5.47 -20.46
N LEU A 136 3.69 -5.01 -21.70
CA LEU A 136 4.68 -5.52 -22.64
C LEU A 136 5.88 -4.59 -22.60
N THR A 137 7.05 -5.12 -22.28
CA THR A 137 8.29 -4.35 -22.20
C THR A 137 9.31 -4.87 -23.20
N ALA A 138 9.85 -3.97 -24.00
CA ALA A 138 10.95 -4.23 -24.93
C ALA A 138 12.07 -3.23 -24.70
N SER A 139 13.30 -3.65 -25.00
CA SER A 139 14.47 -2.79 -24.97
C SER A 139 15.30 -2.96 -26.23
N ASP A 140 16.01 -1.90 -26.54
CA ASP A 140 17.02 -1.88 -27.59
C ASP A 140 18.34 -1.40 -27.00
N VAL A 141 19.43 -2.00 -27.48
CA VAL A 141 20.80 -1.63 -27.15
C VAL A 141 21.19 -0.31 -27.83
N ASP A 142 20.54 0.04 -28.93
CA ASP A 142 20.70 1.30 -29.63
C ASP A 142 19.94 2.43 -28.89
N GLU A 143 20.66 3.14 -27.99
CA GLU A 143 20.13 4.16 -27.06
C GLU A 143 19.36 5.35 -27.70
N ALA A 144 19.25 5.42 -29.03
CA ALA A 144 18.69 6.57 -29.76
C ALA A 144 17.29 6.35 -30.36
N ASP A 145 16.76 5.13 -30.34
CA ASP A 145 15.56 4.80 -31.11
C ASP A 145 14.27 4.83 -30.26
N GLU A 146 13.21 5.42 -30.83
CA GLU A 146 11.87 5.38 -30.25
C GLU A 146 11.25 4.01 -30.59
N LEU A 147 10.99 3.20 -29.57
CA LEU A 147 10.33 1.90 -29.75
C LEU A 147 8.82 2.09 -29.85
N THR A 148 8.24 1.55 -30.92
CA THR A 148 6.79 1.52 -31.13
C THR A 148 6.29 0.10 -30.96
N ILE A 149 5.25 -0.08 -30.14
CA ILE A 149 4.59 -1.37 -29.91
C ILE A 149 3.17 -1.35 -30.48
N GLU A 150 2.82 -2.34 -31.32
CA GLU A 150 1.50 -2.42 -31.95
C GLU A 150 1.00 -3.86 -32.14
N PHE A 151 -0.29 -3.99 -32.48
CA PHE A 151 -0.86 -5.25 -32.96
C PHE A 151 -0.52 -5.47 -34.43
N VAL A 152 0.17 -6.58 -34.72
CA VAL A 152 0.33 -7.08 -36.10
C VAL A 152 -0.94 -7.80 -36.55
N ASP A 153 -1.44 -8.69 -35.69
CA ASP A 153 -2.73 -9.37 -35.84
C ASP A 153 -3.41 -9.42 -34.47
N ARG A 154 -4.70 -9.07 -34.43
CA ARG A 154 -5.47 -9.15 -33.18
C ARG A 154 -5.85 -10.60 -32.84
N GLY A 155 -5.67 -11.56 -33.75
CA GLY A 155 -5.85 -12.98 -33.43
C GLY A 155 -7.26 -13.33 -32.97
N GLY A 156 -8.25 -12.56 -33.43
CA GLY A 156 -9.65 -12.67 -33.03
C GLY A 156 -10.09 -11.74 -31.88
N LEU A 157 -9.17 -11.04 -31.20
CA LEU A 157 -9.52 -10.15 -30.10
C LEU A 157 -10.52 -9.07 -30.54
N PRO A 158 -11.51 -8.73 -29.69
CA PRO A 158 -12.49 -7.69 -29.98
C PRO A 158 -11.82 -6.30 -30.02
N GLU A 159 -12.52 -5.31 -30.59
CA GLU A 159 -12.02 -3.92 -30.59
C GLU A 159 -11.83 -3.36 -29.17
N ALA A 160 -12.61 -3.87 -28.21
CA ALA A 160 -12.54 -3.51 -26.80
C ALA A 160 -11.22 -3.91 -26.12
N ALA A 161 -10.45 -4.85 -26.68
CA ALA A 161 -9.14 -5.22 -26.15
C ALA A 161 -8.10 -4.17 -26.57
N GLY A 162 -7.75 -3.26 -25.65
CA GLY A 162 -6.88 -2.12 -25.89
C GLY A 162 -5.39 -2.44 -25.79
N LEU A 163 -4.58 -1.65 -26.48
CA LEU A 163 -3.13 -1.60 -26.32
C LEU A 163 -2.71 -0.13 -26.40
N GLU A 164 -2.16 0.39 -25.31
CA GLU A 164 -1.65 1.74 -25.21
C GLU A 164 -0.12 1.72 -25.14
N ASP A 165 0.52 2.19 -26.21
CA ASP A 165 1.97 2.33 -26.29
C ASP A 165 2.42 3.65 -25.63
N ARG A 166 3.37 3.57 -24.70
CA ARG A 166 3.96 4.74 -24.03
C ARG A 166 5.14 5.32 -24.81
N GLY A 167 5.63 4.63 -25.85
CA GLY A 167 6.71 5.09 -26.74
C GLY A 167 8.10 5.06 -26.10
N ASP A 168 8.24 4.42 -24.95
CA ASP A 168 9.50 4.22 -24.21
C ASP A 168 9.89 2.73 -24.16
N GLY A 169 9.33 1.92 -25.08
CA GLY A 169 9.47 0.46 -25.06
C GLY A 169 8.49 -0.24 -24.12
N VAL A 170 7.55 0.48 -23.50
CA VAL A 170 6.49 -0.09 -22.66
C VAL A 170 5.12 0.15 -23.27
N ALA A 171 4.33 -0.91 -23.40
CA ALA A 171 2.91 -0.81 -23.76
C ALA A 171 2.03 -1.51 -22.74
N LEU A 172 0.88 -0.91 -22.44
CA LEU A 172 -0.13 -1.48 -21.55
C LEU A 172 -1.23 -2.13 -22.37
N PHE A 173 -1.43 -3.43 -22.18
CA PHE A 173 -2.62 -4.13 -22.68
C PHE A 173 -3.70 -4.11 -21.60
N ASP A 174 -4.94 -3.83 -22.00
CA ASP A 174 -6.10 -3.77 -21.12
C ASP A 174 -7.35 -4.31 -21.82
N TRP A 175 -8.06 -5.22 -21.16
CA TRP A 175 -9.27 -5.81 -21.70
C TRP A 175 -10.13 -6.46 -20.60
N MET A 176 -11.43 -6.16 -20.59
CA MET A 176 -12.42 -6.85 -19.76
C MET A 176 -13.34 -7.72 -20.64
N PRO A 177 -13.07 -9.03 -20.80
CA PRO A 177 -13.89 -9.93 -21.61
C PRO A 177 -15.29 -10.13 -21.03
N THR A 178 -16.28 -10.29 -21.90
CA THR A 178 -17.66 -10.64 -21.53
C THR A 178 -17.98 -12.09 -21.87
N ILE A 179 -19.20 -12.56 -21.54
CA ILE A 179 -19.66 -13.90 -21.91
C ILE A 179 -19.65 -14.14 -23.43
N ASP A 180 -19.83 -13.09 -24.23
CA ASP A 180 -19.79 -13.17 -25.70
C ASP A 180 -18.36 -13.32 -26.24
N ASP A 181 -17.34 -13.07 -25.41
CA ASP A 181 -15.91 -13.14 -25.72
C ASP A 181 -15.27 -14.45 -25.25
N MET A 182 -16.05 -15.48 -24.94
CA MET A 182 -15.50 -16.78 -24.59
C MET A 182 -14.84 -17.45 -25.80
N GLY A 183 -13.60 -17.92 -25.63
CA GLY A 183 -12.88 -18.56 -26.71
C GLY A 183 -11.37 -18.60 -26.54
N GLU A 184 -10.71 -19.01 -27.62
CA GLU A 184 -9.26 -18.96 -27.76
C GLU A 184 -8.90 -17.83 -28.72
N TYR A 185 -7.92 -17.02 -28.32
CA TYR A 185 -7.40 -15.90 -29.09
C TYR A 185 -5.88 -16.03 -29.23
N ASN A 186 -5.36 -15.68 -30.40
CA ASN A 186 -3.92 -15.80 -30.68
C ASN A 186 -3.36 -14.48 -31.27
N PRO A 187 -3.35 -13.38 -30.51
CA PRO A 187 -2.83 -12.11 -31.00
C PRO A 187 -1.32 -12.16 -31.21
N VAL A 188 -0.87 -11.34 -32.16
CA VAL A 188 0.53 -11.13 -32.50
C VAL A 188 0.85 -9.65 -32.29
N PHE A 189 1.75 -9.39 -31.36
CA PHE A 189 2.29 -8.07 -31.07
C PHE A 189 3.61 -7.88 -31.81
N SER A 190 4.00 -6.64 -32.07
CA SER A 190 5.34 -6.33 -32.56
C SER A 190 5.92 -5.12 -31.86
N VAL A 191 7.24 -5.14 -31.69
CA VAL A 191 8.05 -3.97 -31.34
C VAL A 191 8.90 -3.58 -32.56
N SER A 192 9.01 -2.29 -32.84
CA SER A 192 9.86 -1.74 -33.90
C SER A 192 10.60 -0.50 -33.45
N ASP A 193 11.87 -0.39 -33.84
CA ASP A 193 12.74 0.79 -33.75
C ASP A 193 12.69 1.67 -35.02
N GLY A 194 11.87 1.28 -36.01
CA GLY A 194 11.76 1.92 -37.34
C GLY A 194 12.64 1.31 -38.45
N GLU A 195 13.60 0.44 -38.12
CA GLU A 195 14.44 -0.31 -39.07
C GLU A 195 14.21 -1.83 -39.00
N ALA A 196 14.10 -2.37 -37.79
CA ALA A 196 13.79 -3.75 -37.46
C ALA A 196 12.41 -3.87 -36.79
N VAL A 197 11.83 -5.08 -36.88
CA VAL A 197 10.55 -5.43 -36.27
C VAL A 197 10.65 -6.83 -35.70
N VAL A 198 10.28 -7.00 -34.43
CA VAL A 198 10.27 -8.29 -33.73
C VAL A 198 8.87 -8.60 -33.23
N GLU A 199 8.35 -9.78 -33.59
CA GLU A 199 7.00 -10.23 -33.26
C GLU A 199 6.96 -11.09 -31.98
N LEU A 200 5.85 -11.00 -31.24
CA LEU A 200 5.52 -11.81 -30.07
C LEU A 200 4.11 -12.38 -30.24
N GLU A 201 4.00 -13.71 -30.27
CA GLU A 201 2.71 -14.42 -30.32
C GLU A 201 2.31 -14.84 -28.91
N LEU A 202 1.07 -14.53 -28.51
CA LEU A 202 0.49 -14.98 -27.23
C LEU A 202 -0.79 -15.77 -27.50
N THR A 203 -1.17 -16.66 -26.58
CA THR A 203 -2.46 -17.36 -26.63
C THR A 203 -3.28 -17.04 -25.38
N PHE A 204 -4.52 -16.60 -25.57
CA PHE A 204 -5.48 -16.32 -24.49
C PHE A 204 -6.61 -17.33 -24.53
N PHE A 205 -6.93 -17.90 -23.38
CA PHE A 205 -8.13 -18.72 -23.17
C PHE A 205 -9.09 -17.98 -22.25
N ILE A 206 -10.24 -17.56 -22.78
CA ILE A 206 -11.31 -16.94 -22.01
C ILE A 206 -12.37 -17.99 -21.70
N GLY A 207 -12.48 -18.35 -20.42
CA GLY A 207 -13.40 -19.34 -19.90
C GLY A 207 -14.56 -18.75 -19.10
N ASN A 208 -15.54 -19.60 -18.79
CA ASN A 208 -16.67 -19.25 -17.91
C ASN A 208 -16.55 -19.90 -16.52
N GLU A 209 -15.34 -20.29 -16.11
CA GLU A 209 -15.10 -20.83 -14.78
C GLU A 209 -14.12 -19.92 -14.06
N ARG A 210 -14.49 -19.53 -12.84
CA ARG A 210 -13.70 -18.68 -11.97
C ARG A 210 -13.70 -19.24 -10.56
N GLU A 211 -12.58 -19.13 -9.86
CA GLU A 211 -12.53 -19.29 -8.41
C GLU A 211 -12.59 -17.90 -7.76
N GLN A 212 -13.54 -17.72 -6.86
CA GLN A 212 -13.64 -16.55 -6.00
C GLN A 212 -13.12 -16.90 -4.59
N VAL A 213 -12.21 -16.07 -4.09
CA VAL A 213 -11.75 -16.10 -2.71
C VAL A 213 -12.46 -15.00 -1.91
N VAL A 214 -13.06 -15.37 -0.78
CA VAL A 214 -13.66 -14.42 0.16
C VAL A 214 -12.89 -14.47 1.47
N PHE A 215 -12.29 -13.34 1.82
CA PHE A 215 -11.54 -13.16 3.06
C PHE A 215 -12.49 -12.93 4.23
N LEU A 216 -12.53 -13.87 5.17
CA LEU A 216 -13.33 -13.78 6.39
C LEU A 216 -12.42 -13.57 7.58
N HIS A 217 -12.74 -12.59 8.42
CA HIS A 217 -12.00 -12.32 9.67
C HIS A 217 -12.66 -13.03 10.84
N GLU A 218 -11.87 -13.37 11.87
CA GLU A 218 -12.38 -13.82 13.16
C GLU A 218 -13.45 -12.86 13.68
N GLY A 219 -14.63 -13.40 14.04
CA GLY A 219 -15.79 -12.59 14.41
C GLY A 219 -16.75 -12.38 13.24
N TRP A 220 -17.41 -11.23 13.20
CA TRP A 220 -18.46 -10.96 12.21
C TRP A 220 -17.91 -10.33 10.92
N SER A 221 -18.29 -10.92 9.80
CA SER A 221 -18.03 -10.41 8.45
C SER A 221 -19.35 -10.31 7.66
N LEU A 222 -19.40 -9.36 6.74
CA LEU A 222 -20.50 -9.20 5.78
C LEU A 222 -19.98 -9.59 4.40
N MET A 223 -20.52 -10.68 3.85
CA MET A 223 -19.97 -11.31 2.65
C MET A 223 -21.01 -11.49 1.54
N SER A 224 -20.52 -11.66 0.32
CA SER A 224 -21.29 -12.19 -0.80
C SER A 224 -20.39 -12.94 -1.77
N ILE A 225 -20.99 -13.72 -2.65
CA ILE A 225 -20.29 -14.36 -3.77
C ILE A 225 -20.76 -13.74 -5.09
N ASN A 226 -19.84 -13.67 -6.05
CA ASN A 226 -20.09 -13.23 -7.43
C ASN A 226 -19.88 -14.35 -8.46
N VAL A 227 -19.85 -15.59 -7.99
CA VAL A 227 -19.88 -16.78 -8.83
C VAL A 227 -21.14 -17.57 -8.54
N SER A 228 -21.78 -18.08 -9.59
CA SER A 228 -22.79 -19.12 -9.52
C SER A 228 -22.07 -20.46 -9.37
N PRO A 229 -22.14 -21.12 -8.20
CA PRO A 229 -21.37 -22.34 -7.92
C PRO A 229 -21.69 -23.48 -8.90
N GLY A 230 -20.77 -24.44 -9.04
CA GLY A 230 -20.98 -25.64 -9.87
C GLY A 230 -22.14 -26.54 -9.40
N GLU A 231 -22.54 -27.49 -10.27
CA GLU A 231 -23.65 -28.43 -10.00
C GLU A 231 -23.47 -29.24 -8.71
N GLU A 232 -22.24 -29.42 -8.23
CA GLU A 232 -21.93 -30.11 -6.98
C GLU A 232 -22.53 -29.44 -5.73
N TYR A 233 -22.86 -28.15 -5.81
CA TYR A 233 -23.53 -27.41 -4.73
C TYR A 233 -25.06 -27.48 -4.84
N TYR A 234 -25.62 -28.14 -5.85
CA TYR A 234 -27.06 -28.25 -6.06
C TYR A 234 -27.57 -29.65 -5.71
N ILE A 235 -28.77 -29.70 -5.14
CA ILE A 235 -29.48 -30.97 -4.91
C ILE A 235 -30.20 -31.36 -6.19
N GLU A 236 -29.86 -32.53 -6.75
CA GLU A 236 -30.47 -33.06 -7.97
C GLU A 236 -32.02 -33.07 -7.87
N GLY A 237 -32.67 -32.33 -8.77
CA GLY A 237 -34.13 -32.23 -8.86
C GLY A 237 -34.77 -31.11 -8.01
N GLU A 238 -33.98 -30.23 -7.39
CA GLU A 238 -34.46 -29.03 -6.70
C GLU A 238 -33.99 -27.73 -7.41
N ASP A 239 -34.87 -27.07 -8.17
CA ASP A 239 -34.54 -25.84 -8.92
C ASP A 239 -34.63 -24.56 -8.06
N ARG A 240 -34.05 -24.56 -6.85
CA ARG A 240 -34.23 -23.47 -5.87
C ARG A 240 -32.95 -22.71 -5.50
N GLY A 241 -31.82 -23.04 -6.13
CA GLY A 241 -30.51 -22.48 -5.85
C GLY A 241 -29.55 -23.47 -5.16
N PRO A 242 -28.29 -23.08 -4.93
CA PRO A 242 -27.30 -23.89 -4.23
C PRO A 242 -27.79 -24.28 -2.82
N ASP A 243 -27.51 -25.50 -2.38
CA ASP A 243 -27.79 -25.93 -1.02
C ASP A 243 -26.86 -25.21 -0.03
N CYS A 244 -27.44 -24.55 0.96
CA CYS A 244 -26.66 -23.79 1.93
C CYS A 244 -25.73 -24.69 2.76
N GLY A 245 -26.11 -25.95 3.01
CA GLY A 245 -25.27 -26.90 3.72
C GLY A 245 -24.00 -27.25 2.96
N LEU A 246 -24.12 -27.47 1.65
CA LEU A 246 -22.97 -27.72 0.75
C LEU A 246 -22.09 -26.47 0.61
N MET A 247 -22.70 -25.28 0.47
CA MET A 247 -21.95 -24.01 0.41
C MET A 247 -21.10 -23.77 1.67
N LEU A 248 -21.61 -24.17 2.85
CA LEU A 248 -20.90 -24.06 4.12
C LEU A 248 -19.78 -25.10 4.30
N GLU A 249 -19.61 -26.06 3.38
CA GLU A 249 -18.46 -26.97 3.40
C GLU A 249 -17.15 -26.24 3.05
N ALA A 250 -17.21 -25.18 2.24
CA ALA A 250 -16.07 -24.31 1.94
C ALA A 250 -15.50 -23.59 3.20
N LEU A 251 -16.23 -23.65 4.32
CA LEU A 251 -15.87 -23.05 5.61
C LEU A 251 -15.38 -24.10 6.63
N ARG A 252 -14.90 -25.23 6.14
CA ARG A 252 -14.19 -26.24 6.92
C ARG A 252 -12.70 -26.07 6.68
N ASN A 253 -11.91 -26.15 7.75
CA ASN A 253 -10.45 -26.14 7.63
C ASN A 253 -9.91 -27.45 7.03
N ASP A 254 -8.61 -27.49 6.75
CA ASP A 254 -7.91 -28.66 6.20
C ASP A 254 -8.03 -29.93 7.07
N GLU A 255 -8.29 -29.75 8.37
CA GLU A 255 -8.50 -30.84 9.32
C GLU A 255 -9.98 -31.29 9.40
N GLY A 256 -10.86 -30.66 8.63
CA GLY A 256 -12.31 -30.90 8.56
C GLY A 256 -13.11 -30.25 9.70
N GLU A 257 -12.48 -29.43 10.54
CA GLU A 257 -13.13 -28.68 11.60
C GLU A 257 -13.91 -27.49 11.02
N GLN A 258 -15.13 -27.29 11.51
CA GLN A 258 -15.96 -26.17 11.06
C GLN A 258 -15.49 -24.87 11.73
N LEU A 259 -15.10 -23.87 10.93
CA LEU A 259 -14.75 -22.53 11.43
C LEU A 259 -15.97 -21.60 11.53
N PHE A 260 -17.02 -21.92 10.81
CA PHE A 260 -18.30 -21.23 10.82
C PHE A 260 -19.10 -21.44 12.11
N LEU A 261 -19.60 -20.34 12.70
CA LEU A 261 -20.43 -20.35 13.90
C LEU A 261 -21.92 -20.10 13.61
N ILE A 262 -22.21 -19.01 12.89
CA ILE A 262 -23.57 -18.60 12.52
C ILE A 262 -23.60 -17.81 11.19
N LEU A 263 -24.62 -18.04 10.37
CA LEU A 263 -24.92 -17.34 9.12
C LEU A 263 -26.31 -16.72 9.28
N LYS A 264 -26.53 -15.49 8.82
CA LYS A 264 -27.84 -14.86 8.80
C LYS A 264 -28.10 -14.23 7.43
N ASP A 265 -29.35 -14.32 6.97
CA ASP A 265 -29.83 -13.65 5.76
C ASP A 265 -30.57 -12.33 6.07
N ASN A 266 -31.17 -11.72 5.04
CA ASN A 266 -31.93 -10.48 5.15
C ASN A 266 -33.20 -10.57 5.99
N ARG A 267 -33.79 -11.76 6.08
CA ARG A 267 -35.05 -12.00 6.79
C ARG A 267 -34.82 -12.37 8.24
N GLY A 268 -33.57 -12.53 8.64
CA GLY A 268 -33.16 -13.00 9.96
C GLY A 268 -33.28 -14.51 10.13
N ASP A 269 -33.49 -15.25 9.03
CA ASP A 269 -33.28 -16.70 9.05
C ASP A 269 -31.78 -16.97 9.21
N PHE A 270 -31.44 -18.08 9.86
CA PHE A 270 -30.06 -18.34 10.22
C PHE A 270 -29.68 -19.82 10.16
N CYS A 271 -28.39 -20.06 9.97
CA CYS A 271 -27.76 -21.37 10.10
C CYS A 271 -26.82 -21.35 11.29
N SER A 272 -26.82 -22.39 12.12
CA SER A 272 -25.89 -22.56 13.23
C SER A 272 -25.40 -24.00 13.31
N VAL A 273 -24.11 -24.20 13.05
CA VAL A 273 -23.50 -25.54 13.08
C VAL A 273 -23.46 -26.11 14.49
N ARG A 274 -23.21 -25.28 15.51
CA ARG A 274 -23.18 -25.73 16.92
C ARG A 274 -24.48 -26.45 17.33
N TRP A 275 -25.61 -26.02 16.77
CA TRP A 275 -26.93 -26.58 17.08
C TRP A 275 -27.49 -27.47 15.97
N GLY A 276 -26.75 -27.64 14.86
CA GLY A 276 -27.21 -28.37 13.68
C GLY A 276 -28.50 -27.81 13.06
N TYR A 277 -28.70 -26.50 13.16
CA TYR A 277 -29.87 -25.81 12.64
C TYR A 277 -29.54 -25.14 11.31
N TYR A 278 -30.28 -25.48 10.26
CA TYR A 278 -30.15 -24.91 8.92
C TYR A 278 -31.48 -24.29 8.51
N GLY A 279 -31.74 -23.08 9.01
CA GLY A 279 -32.96 -22.32 8.69
C GLY A 279 -32.93 -21.81 7.25
N ILE A 280 -31.76 -21.39 6.79
CA ILE A 280 -31.49 -21.06 5.39
C ILE A 280 -31.18 -22.37 4.66
N ARG A 281 -32.08 -22.78 3.77
CA ARG A 281 -31.93 -24.06 3.05
C ARG A 281 -31.22 -23.89 1.71
N TYR A 282 -31.48 -22.79 1.01
CA TYR A 282 -30.87 -22.50 -0.27
C TYR A 282 -30.18 -21.15 -0.18
N TRP A 283 -28.98 -21.09 -0.78
CA TRP A 283 -28.24 -19.86 -0.94
C TRP A 283 -28.89 -19.01 -2.04
N ASN A 284 -29.19 -17.75 -1.73
CA ASN A 284 -29.71 -16.78 -2.68
C ASN A 284 -28.55 -15.92 -3.19
N LEU A 285 -28.24 -16.02 -4.48
CA LEU A 285 -27.17 -15.25 -5.10
C LEU A 285 -27.51 -13.75 -5.22
N GLN A 286 -28.77 -13.35 -5.03
CA GLN A 286 -29.20 -11.95 -4.99
C GLN A 286 -29.15 -11.31 -3.60
N GLU A 287 -28.61 -12.01 -2.59
CA GLU A 287 -28.49 -11.52 -1.23
C GLU A 287 -27.04 -11.63 -0.74
N GLY A 288 -26.64 -10.71 0.15
CA GLY A 288 -25.45 -10.88 0.97
C GLY A 288 -25.79 -11.54 2.31
N TYR A 289 -24.75 -11.98 3.02
CA TYR A 289 -24.91 -12.74 4.27
C TYR A 289 -24.01 -12.22 5.38
N TRP A 290 -24.57 -12.16 6.59
CA TRP A 290 -23.78 -11.96 7.81
C TRP A 290 -23.25 -13.30 8.27
N ILE A 291 -21.94 -13.40 8.41
CA ILE A 291 -21.27 -14.62 8.84
C ILE A 291 -20.40 -14.35 10.05
N LYS A 292 -20.44 -15.26 11.03
CA LYS A 292 -19.51 -15.26 12.16
C LYS A 292 -18.58 -16.46 12.08
N THR A 293 -17.27 -16.23 12.06
CA THR A 293 -16.24 -17.28 12.08
C THR A 293 -15.47 -17.29 13.40
N ALA A 294 -14.87 -18.43 13.73
CA ALA A 294 -14.06 -18.63 14.93
C ALA A 294 -12.58 -18.26 14.74
N ALA A 295 -12.15 -18.00 13.51
CA ALA A 295 -10.81 -17.61 13.11
C ALA A 295 -10.86 -16.98 11.72
N ASP A 296 -9.78 -16.30 11.33
CA ASP A 296 -9.58 -15.84 9.95
C ASP A 296 -9.58 -17.04 8.99
N TRP A 297 -10.25 -16.89 7.84
CA TRP A 297 -10.38 -17.95 6.85
C TRP A 297 -10.60 -17.39 5.44
N ASP A 298 -9.90 -17.98 4.48
CA ASP A 298 -10.07 -17.70 3.06
C ASP A 298 -11.00 -18.76 2.48
N ALA A 299 -12.23 -18.36 2.18
CA ALA A 299 -13.24 -19.26 1.65
C ALA A 299 -13.23 -19.24 0.12
N HIS A 300 -13.15 -20.42 -0.49
CA HIS A 300 -13.07 -20.58 -1.94
C HIS A 300 -14.37 -21.12 -2.50
N TRP A 301 -14.93 -20.46 -3.52
CA TRP A 301 -16.03 -20.97 -4.33
C TRP A 301 -15.68 -20.87 -5.80
N SER A 302 -15.95 -21.93 -6.55
CA SER A 302 -15.70 -21.97 -7.99
C SER A 302 -17.00 -22.14 -8.75
N GLY A 303 -17.11 -21.50 -9.91
CA GLY A 303 -18.28 -21.58 -10.75
C GLY A 303 -18.31 -20.53 -11.84
N GLU A 304 -19.50 -20.31 -12.39
CA GLU A 304 -19.72 -19.34 -13.47
C GLU A 304 -19.79 -17.92 -12.92
N PRO A 305 -18.98 -16.96 -13.41
CA PRO A 305 -19.08 -15.56 -13.01
C PRO A 305 -20.50 -14.99 -13.20
N ILE A 306 -21.00 -14.28 -12.20
CA ILE A 306 -22.26 -13.53 -12.29
C ILE A 306 -21.96 -12.20 -12.99
N ALA A 307 -22.79 -11.83 -13.96
CA ALA A 307 -22.62 -10.59 -14.69
C ALA A 307 -22.72 -9.37 -13.75
N PRO A 308 -21.83 -8.36 -13.87
CA PRO A 308 -21.89 -7.17 -13.02
C PRO A 308 -23.23 -6.40 -13.12
N ASP A 309 -23.85 -6.42 -14.30
CA ASP A 309 -25.13 -5.77 -14.61
C ASP A 309 -26.35 -6.66 -14.33
N GLU A 310 -26.18 -7.81 -13.68
CA GLU A 310 -27.31 -8.67 -13.29
C GLU A 310 -28.23 -7.91 -12.30
N PRO A 311 -29.54 -7.80 -12.58
CA PRO A 311 -30.45 -6.99 -11.78
C PRO A 311 -30.71 -7.58 -10.38
N ILE A 312 -30.62 -6.72 -9.37
CA ILE A 312 -30.88 -7.02 -7.97
C ILE A 312 -32.15 -6.28 -7.52
N ASP A 313 -33.18 -7.01 -7.13
CA ASP A 313 -34.40 -6.43 -6.56
C ASP A 313 -34.21 -6.16 -5.06
N ILE A 314 -34.27 -4.88 -4.67
CA ILE A 314 -34.06 -4.41 -3.29
C ILE A 314 -35.35 -3.79 -2.77
N ALA A 315 -35.84 -4.28 -1.63
CA ALA A 315 -37.05 -3.76 -1.00
C ALA A 315 -36.79 -2.50 -0.17
N GLU A 316 -37.84 -1.71 0.06
CA GLU A 316 -37.88 -0.58 0.99
C GLU A 316 -37.38 -1.00 2.38
N GLY A 317 -36.55 -0.15 2.99
CA GLY A 317 -35.93 -0.42 4.28
C GLY A 317 -34.60 -1.16 4.16
N TRP A 318 -34.23 -1.90 5.21
CA TRP A 318 -32.93 -2.55 5.30
C TRP A 318 -32.89 -3.87 4.53
N SER A 319 -31.88 -4.01 3.67
CA SER A 319 -31.52 -5.23 2.94
C SER A 319 -30.00 -5.41 2.95
N VAL A 320 -29.52 -6.64 2.79
CA VAL A 320 -28.10 -6.96 2.49
C VAL A 320 -28.01 -7.42 1.05
N ILE A 321 -27.21 -6.72 0.28
CA ILE A 321 -27.02 -6.96 -1.15
C ILE A 321 -25.63 -7.56 -1.43
N PRO A 322 -25.50 -8.34 -2.51
CA PRO A 322 -24.23 -8.85 -2.97
C PRO A 322 -23.47 -7.79 -3.78
N TYR A 323 -22.17 -8.01 -3.97
CA TYR A 323 -21.33 -7.30 -4.93
C TYR A 323 -20.91 -8.25 -6.05
N TYR A 324 -21.42 -8.01 -7.27
CA TYR A 324 -21.13 -8.84 -8.45
C TYR A 324 -19.85 -8.48 -9.21
N PRO A 325 -19.47 -7.19 -9.37
CA PRO A 325 -18.28 -6.86 -10.15
C PRO A 325 -17.03 -7.61 -9.70
N ALA A 326 -16.17 -7.97 -10.65
CA ALA A 326 -14.86 -8.56 -10.37
C ALA A 326 -13.78 -7.50 -10.12
N TYR A 327 -14.09 -6.23 -10.37
CA TYR A 327 -13.25 -5.06 -10.21
C TYR A 327 -13.72 -4.21 -9.03
N GLU A 328 -12.90 -3.23 -8.63
CA GLU A 328 -13.26 -2.29 -7.58
C GLU A 328 -14.09 -1.12 -8.10
N LEU A 329 -15.11 -0.71 -7.33
CA LEU A 329 -15.91 0.48 -7.63
C LEU A 329 -15.82 1.48 -6.46
N PRO A 330 -15.47 2.75 -6.73
CA PRO A 330 -15.39 3.75 -5.68
C PRO A 330 -16.79 4.12 -5.15
N ALA A 331 -16.88 4.24 -3.82
CA ALA A 331 -18.10 4.62 -3.10
C ALA A 331 -17.91 5.93 -2.30
N ASP A 332 -16.86 6.68 -2.61
CA ASP A 332 -16.56 7.97 -1.99
C ASP A 332 -17.41 9.10 -2.59
N CYS A 333 -17.38 10.27 -1.95
CA CYS A 333 -18.14 11.44 -2.41
C CYS A 333 -17.50 12.18 -3.60
N GLU A 334 -16.20 12.02 -3.85
CA GLU A 334 -15.51 12.70 -4.96
C GLU A 334 -15.87 12.04 -6.30
N SER A 335 -16.08 10.73 -6.29
CA SER A 335 -16.62 9.93 -7.39
C SER A 335 -18.15 9.96 -7.49
N ASP A 336 -18.83 10.84 -6.76
CA ASP A 336 -20.31 10.94 -6.71
C ASP A 336 -20.98 9.60 -6.34
N PHE A 337 -20.36 8.85 -5.43
CA PHE A 337 -20.82 7.54 -4.98
C PHE A 337 -20.98 6.52 -6.12
N TYR A 338 -20.04 6.53 -7.08
CA TYR A 338 -20.14 5.82 -8.36
C TYR A 338 -20.69 4.39 -8.24
N ALA A 339 -20.20 3.58 -7.29
CA ALA A 339 -20.65 2.21 -7.06
C ALA A 339 -22.19 2.07 -6.90
N PHE A 340 -22.86 3.09 -6.35
CA PHE A 340 -24.30 3.10 -6.08
C PHE A 340 -25.03 4.23 -6.81
N SER A 341 -24.37 4.92 -7.76
CA SER A 341 -24.95 6.05 -8.48
C SER A 341 -26.29 5.75 -9.17
N PRO A 342 -26.58 4.53 -9.69
CA PRO A 342 -27.87 4.24 -10.31
C PRO A 342 -29.08 4.35 -9.37
N ILE A 343 -28.88 4.15 -8.07
CA ILE A 343 -29.94 4.16 -7.05
C ILE A 343 -29.72 5.21 -5.95
N ILE A 344 -28.70 6.05 -6.07
CA ILE A 344 -28.22 6.93 -4.99
C ILE A 344 -29.31 7.86 -4.44
N ASP A 345 -30.25 8.29 -5.30
CA ASP A 345 -31.38 9.14 -4.94
C ASP A 345 -32.36 8.46 -3.96
N ASN A 346 -32.42 7.13 -3.96
CA ASN A 346 -33.27 6.31 -3.08
C ASN A 346 -32.52 5.80 -1.83
N VAL A 347 -31.20 6.00 -1.78
CA VAL A 347 -30.36 5.50 -0.71
C VAL A 347 -30.48 6.41 0.52
N ILE A 348 -31.01 5.85 1.61
CA ILE A 348 -30.93 6.48 2.92
C ILE A 348 -29.52 6.29 3.49
N ARG A 349 -29.00 5.06 3.42
CA ARG A 349 -27.69 4.69 3.97
C ARG A 349 -27.17 3.36 3.45
N ILE A 350 -25.85 3.24 3.30
CA ILE A 350 -25.16 1.98 3.03
C ILE A 350 -24.08 1.77 4.08
N LYS A 351 -23.82 0.51 4.46
CA LYS A 351 -22.77 0.11 5.41
C LYS A 351 -22.05 -1.15 4.92
N ASN A 352 -20.77 -1.27 5.23
CA ASN A 352 -20.01 -2.52 5.05
C ASN A 352 -19.77 -3.25 6.38
N GLY A 353 -19.18 -4.45 6.30
CA GLY A 353 -18.84 -5.27 7.48
C GLY A 353 -17.79 -4.66 8.42
N TYR A 354 -17.06 -3.64 7.98
CA TYR A 354 -16.05 -2.92 8.77
C TYR A 354 -16.63 -1.73 9.55
N GLY A 355 -17.93 -1.47 9.43
CA GLY A 355 -18.59 -0.33 10.07
C GLY A 355 -18.39 1.01 9.34
N GLU A 356 -17.80 0.99 8.16
CA GLU A 356 -17.79 2.15 7.26
C GLU A 356 -19.17 2.31 6.64
N PHE A 357 -19.57 3.55 6.38
CA PHE A 357 -20.91 3.86 5.90
C PHE A 357 -20.92 5.06 4.95
N LEU A 358 -21.96 5.08 4.14
CA LEU A 358 -22.26 6.11 3.16
C LEU A 358 -23.63 6.71 3.50
N ALA A 359 -23.69 8.03 3.53
CA ALA A 359 -24.88 8.82 3.84
C ALA A 359 -25.06 9.94 2.79
N PRO A 360 -25.84 9.71 1.72
CA PRO A 360 -25.94 10.64 0.59
C PRO A 360 -26.51 12.00 0.99
N GLU A 361 -27.48 12.03 1.92
CA GLU A 361 -28.08 13.26 2.45
C GLU A 361 -27.05 14.25 3.01
N PHE A 362 -25.92 13.72 3.53
CA PHE A 362 -24.83 14.52 4.09
C PHE A 362 -23.67 14.71 3.14
N GLY A 363 -23.71 14.15 1.93
CA GLY A 363 -22.58 14.12 1.01
C GLY A 363 -21.37 13.41 1.63
N PHE A 364 -21.60 12.37 2.43
CA PHE A 364 -20.56 11.73 3.24
C PHE A 364 -20.40 10.25 2.87
N SER A 365 -19.14 9.82 2.72
CA SER A 365 -18.75 8.41 2.73
C SER A 365 -17.37 8.26 3.33
N ASN A 366 -17.20 7.27 4.20
CA ASN A 366 -15.89 6.77 4.59
C ASN A 366 -15.69 5.31 4.13
N MET A 367 -16.51 4.85 3.19
CA MET A 367 -16.38 3.52 2.62
C MET A 367 -15.17 3.46 1.70
N ARG A 368 -14.36 2.42 1.89
CA ARG A 368 -13.36 2.00 0.89
C ARG A 368 -14.03 1.61 -0.43
N PRO A 369 -13.26 1.52 -1.54
CA PRO A 369 -13.77 0.95 -2.78
C PRO A 369 -14.46 -0.39 -2.53
N CYS A 370 -15.64 -0.56 -3.12
CA CYS A 370 -16.37 -1.81 -3.10
C CYS A 370 -15.58 -2.84 -3.89
N ALA A 371 -15.35 -4.03 -3.31
CA ALA A 371 -14.50 -5.05 -3.91
C ALA A 371 -15.15 -6.44 -3.83
N PRO A 372 -14.72 -7.39 -4.69
CA PRO A 372 -15.22 -8.77 -4.69
C PRO A 372 -15.17 -9.42 -3.30
N GLY A 373 -16.20 -10.20 -2.97
CA GLY A 373 -16.32 -10.89 -1.69
C GLY A 373 -16.97 -10.07 -0.57
N MET A 374 -17.10 -8.74 -0.73
CA MET A 374 -17.79 -7.88 0.23
C MET A 374 -19.31 -7.89 0.02
N GLY A 375 -20.07 -8.03 1.10
CA GLY A 375 -21.50 -7.70 1.11
C GLY A 375 -21.75 -6.28 1.64
N PHE A 376 -22.91 -5.71 1.29
CA PHE A 376 -23.30 -4.38 1.74
C PHE A 376 -24.69 -4.38 2.36
N GLN A 377 -24.85 -3.68 3.48
CA GLN A 377 -26.15 -3.46 4.09
C GLN A 377 -26.67 -2.08 3.66
N ILE A 378 -27.78 -2.08 2.92
CA ILE A 378 -28.39 -0.89 2.30
C ILE A 378 -29.77 -0.63 2.91
N SER A 379 -30.08 0.65 3.13
CA SER A 379 -31.40 1.12 3.54
C SER A 379 -31.96 2.03 2.45
N LEU A 380 -33.13 1.68 1.92
CA LEU A 380 -33.83 2.44 0.88
C LEU A 380 -35.12 3.07 1.38
N ASP A 381 -35.58 4.11 0.70
CA ASP A 381 -36.87 4.77 0.94
C ASP A 381 -38.03 4.20 0.11
N GLU A 382 -37.75 3.42 -0.93
CA GLU A 382 -38.71 2.64 -1.72
C GLU A 382 -38.07 1.38 -2.32
N ASP A 383 -38.88 0.51 -2.93
CA ASP A 383 -38.40 -0.67 -3.66
C ASP A 383 -37.71 -0.25 -4.97
N VAL A 384 -36.52 -0.77 -5.26
CA VAL A 384 -35.75 -0.49 -6.49
C VAL A 384 -35.17 -1.76 -7.10
N THR A 385 -34.92 -1.74 -8.41
CA THR A 385 -34.06 -2.73 -9.08
C THR A 385 -32.73 -2.06 -9.38
N PHE A 386 -31.63 -2.71 -8.98
CA PHE A 386 -30.28 -2.17 -9.02
C PHE A 386 -29.37 -3.03 -9.90
N GLU A 387 -28.55 -2.36 -10.72
CA GLU A 387 -27.53 -2.96 -11.58
C GLU A 387 -26.22 -2.19 -11.31
N TYR A 388 -25.09 -2.88 -11.15
CA TYR A 388 -23.82 -2.20 -10.92
C TYR A 388 -23.32 -1.51 -12.21
N PRO A 389 -22.68 -0.34 -12.10
CA PRO A 389 -22.09 0.32 -13.25
C PRO A 389 -20.83 -0.40 -13.74
N GLU A 390 -20.47 -0.14 -14.99
CA GLU A 390 -19.20 -0.53 -15.61
C GLU A 390 -17.98 0.03 -14.85
N PRO A 391 -16.79 -0.58 -14.98
CA PRO A 391 -15.58 -0.10 -14.32
C PRO A 391 -15.32 1.36 -14.68
N LEU A 392 -14.93 2.15 -13.68
CA LEU A 392 -14.56 3.54 -13.90
C LEU A 392 -13.16 3.56 -14.56
N ASN A 393 -13.06 4.05 -15.80
CA ASN A 393 -11.77 4.21 -16.49
C ASN A 393 -10.79 4.96 -15.59
N GLN A 394 -9.70 4.28 -15.20
CA GLN A 394 -8.72 4.77 -14.23
C GLN A 394 -7.76 5.81 -14.82
N ASP A 395 -8.30 6.91 -15.35
CA ASP A 395 -7.55 8.15 -15.48
C ASP A 395 -7.96 9.06 -14.34
N ALA A 396 -7.17 9.03 -13.26
CA ALA A 396 -7.22 9.94 -12.12
C ALA A 396 -8.30 9.70 -11.06
N VAL A 397 -8.13 8.66 -10.23
CA VAL A 397 -8.29 8.81 -8.77
C VAL A 397 -7.24 7.95 -8.07
N ALA A 398 -6.01 8.43 -7.96
CA ALA A 398 -5.14 7.92 -6.91
C ALA A 398 -5.81 8.30 -5.59
N ALA A 399 -6.49 7.34 -4.95
CA ALA A 399 -7.04 7.53 -3.62
C ALA A 399 -5.93 8.13 -2.76
N THR A 400 -6.11 9.37 -2.31
CA THR A 400 -5.11 10.00 -1.46
C THR A 400 -5.05 9.19 -0.19
N VAL A 401 -4.02 8.36 -0.03
CA VAL A 401 -3.77 7.60 1.19
C VAL A 401 -3.40 8.62 2.24
N ILE A 402 -4.40 9.14 2.95
CA ILE A 402 -4.18 10.00 4.11
C ILE A 402 -3.48 9.12 5.13
N PRO A 403 -2.24 9.45 5.55
CA PRO A 403 -1.52 8.65 6.53
C PRO A 403 -2.32 8.63 7.83
N ARG A 404 -3.00 7.50 8.09
CA ARG A 404 -3.71 7.26 9.35
C ARG A 404 -2.68 7.16 10.46
N ALA A 405 -2.71 8.10 11.39
CA ALA A 405 -2.07 7.89 12.67
C ALA A 405 -2.85 6.83 13.48
N ASP A 406 -2.13 5.94 14.15
CA ASP A 406 -2.67 4.79 14.89
C ASP A 406 -2.61 5.07 16.40
N HIS A 407 -3.40 6.03 16.87
CA HIS A 407 -3.50 6.35 18.30
C HIS A 407 -4.50 5.42 19.00
N TRP A 408 -5.68 5.23 18.41
CA TRP A 408 -6.65 4.22 18.80
C TRP A 408 -6.85 3.20 17.69
N SER A 409 -6.71 1.92 18.04
CA SER A 409 -7.03 0.81 17.16
C SER A 409 -8.55 0.56 17.15
N ALA A 410 -9.11 0.29 15.97
CA ALA A 410 -10.53 0.01 15.84
C ALA A 410 -10.94 -1.18 16.74
N PRO A 411 -12.08 -1.09 17.44
CA PRO A 411 -12.60 -2.21 18.21
C PRO A 411 -12.99 -3.38 17.28
N VAL A 412 -13.06 -4.59 17.86
CA VAL A 412 -13.48 -5.80 17.13
C VAL A 412 -14.93 -5.64 16.66
N SER A 413 -15.20 -6.00 15.41
CA SER A 413 -16.55 -5.99 14.84
C SER A 413 -17.44 -7.01 15.57
N THR A 414 -18.48 -6.51 16.22
CA THR A 414 -19.51 -7.32 16.90
C THR A 414 -20.70 -7.63 16.00
N GLY A 415 -20.63 -7.23 14.72
CA GLY A 415 -21.69 -7.41 13.71
C GLY A 415 -22.81 -6.38 13.80
N GLU A 416 -23.10 -5.86 15.00
CA GLU A 416 -24.13 -4.84 15.21
C GLU A 416 -23.50 -3.50 15.54
N ASN A 417 -23.90 -2.45 14.84
CA ASN A 417 -23.38 -1.11 15.05
C ASN A 417 -24.42 -0.02 14.83
N MET A 418 -24.08 1.18 15.30
CA MET A 418 -24.71 2.43 14.90
C MET A 418 -23.67 3.32 14.21
N SER A 419 -24.14 4.20 13.33
CA SER A 419 -23.29 5.15 12.62
C SER A 419 -23.39 6.52 13.27
N VAL A 420 -22.24 7.12 13.61
CA VAL A 420 -22.15 8.49 14.12
C VAL A 420 -21.40 9.34 13.09
N LEU A 421 -21.99 10.47 12.72
CA LEU A 421 -21.40 11.45 11.82
C LEU A 421 -21.18 12.78 12.53
N ILE A 422 -19.93 13.18 12.64
CA ILE A 422 -19.54 14.51 13.10
C ILE A 422 -19.42 15.41 11.88
N THR A 423 -20.35 16.35 11.77
CA THR A 423 -20.51 17.26 10.62
C THR A 423 -19.68 18.54 10.75
N ALA A 424 -19.26 18.90 11.97
CA ALA A 424 -18.39 20.04 12.22
C ALA A 424 -17.78 19.99 13.62
N PHE A 425 -16.53 20.46 13.71
CA PHE A 425 -15.83 20.68 14.98
C PHE A 425 -15.84 22.17 15.34
N ARG A 426 -16.20 22.49 16.59
CA ARG A 426 -16.22 23.87 17.11
C ARG A 426 -15.17 24.06 18.19
N GLY A 427 -14.43 25.16 18.10
CA GLY A 427 -13.42 25.52 19.07
C GLY A 427 -12.08 24.81 18.89
N ILE A 428 -11.97 23.94 17.88
CA ILE A 428 -10.73 23.30 17.41
C ILE A 428 -10.70 23.32 15.88
N GLU A 429 -9.51 23.25 15.32
CA GLU A 429 -9.25 23.10 13.89
C GLU A 429 -8.85 21.64 13.66
N ALA A 430 -9.84 20.80 13.35
CA ALA A 430 -9.59 19.38 13.09
C ALA A 430 -8.97 19.22 11.70
N VAL A 431 -7.86 18.49 11.63
CA VAL A 431 -7.11 18.26 10.39
C VAL A 431 -7.24 16.81 9.95
N ASP A 432 -6.99 16.57 8.66
CA ASP A 432 -7.05 15.22 8.09
C ASP A 432 -6.00 14.32 8.76
N GLY A 433 -6.44 13.14 9.21
CA GLY A 433 -5.60 12.20 9.97
C GLY A 433 -5.84 12.21 11.48
N ASP A 434 -6.47 13.25 12.03
CA ASP A 434 -6.93 13.25 13.42
C ASP A 434 -7.90 12.09 13.67
N GLN A 435 -7.97 11.62 14.92
CA GLN A 435 -8.87 10.52 15.28
C GLN A 435 -9.97 10.97 16.25
N VAL A 436 -11.15 10.39 16.07
CA VAL A 436 -12.25 10.47 17.04
C VAL A 436 -12.59 9.07 17.53
N ALA A 437 -12.66 8.92 18.84
CA ALA A 437 -13.00 7.67 19.50
C ALA A 437 -14.27 7.79 20.35
N ALA A 438 -15.11 6.77 20.30
CA ALA A 438 -16.27 6.60 21.16
C ALA A 438 -15.92 5.66 22.33
N PHE A 439 -16.26 6.07 23.54
CA PHE A 439 -16.04 5.29 24.76
C PHE A 439 -17.35 5.07 25.49
N SER A 440 -17.57 3.85 25.99
CA SER A 440 -18.70 3.53 26.86
C SER A 440 -18.70 4.41 28.12
N GLU A 441 -19.84 4.99 28.48
CA GLU A 441 -19.95 5.73 29.75
C GLU A 441 -19.94 4.79 30.96
N GLY A 442 -20.45 3.56 30.80
CA GLY A 442 -20.55 2.57 31.86
C GLY A 442 -19.22 1.87 32.17
N SER A 443 -18.62 1.23 31.16
CA SER A 443 -17.39 0.44 31.33
C SER A 443 -16.12 1.27 31.10
N GLY A 444 -16.19 2.30 30.26
CA GLY A 444 -15.03 3.07 29.83
C GLY A 444 -14.27 2.47 28.65
N ASP A 445 -14.74 1.36 28.09
CA ASP A 445 -14.11 0.68 26.96
C ASP A 445 -14.27 1.46 25.66
N LEU A 446 -13.33 1.25 24.74
CA LEU A 446 -13.35 1.82 23.40
C LEU A 446 -14.34 1.02 22.55
N VAL A 447 -15.37 1.70 22.04
CA VAL A 447 -16.50 1.09 21.32
C VAL A 447 -16.65 1.60 19.89
N GLY A 448 -15.80 2.55 19.47
CA GLY A 448 -15.79 3.04 18.11
C GLY A 448 -14.60 3.94 17.84
N VAL A 449 -14.09 3.93 16.61
CA VAL A 449 -13.02 4.83 16.14
C VAL A 449 -13.36 5.29 14.74
N GLY A 450 -13.09 6.57 14.46
CA GLY A 450 -13.14 7.16 13.13
C GLY A 450 -11.95 8.10 12.92
N THR A 451 -11.67 8.37 11.65
CA THR A 451 -10.64 9.32 11.23
C THR A 451 -11.31 10.55 10.65
N VAL A 452 -10.77 11.73 10.96
CA VAL A 452 -11.19 12.99 10.36
C VAL A 452 -10.65 13.07 8.93
N VAL A 453 -11.55 13.35 7.99
CA VAL A 453 -11.24 13.59 6.58
C VAL A 453 -12.12 14.75 6.12
N ASN A 454 -11.55 15.75 5.44
CA ASN A 454 -12.26 16.94 4.98
C ASN A 454 -13.05 17.65 6.10
N SER A 455 -12.48 17.72 7.31
CA SER A 455 -13.11 18.30 8.52
C SER A 455 -14.40 17.63 9.01
N VAL A 456 -14.74 16.44 8.48
CA VAL A 456 -15.85 15.59 8.94
C VAL A 456 -15.30 14.25 9.44
N CYS A 457 -16.06 13.57 10.29
CA CYS A 457 -15.64 12.27 10.82
C CYS A 457 -16.85 11.34 10.97
N GLY A 458 -16.80 10.21 10.28
CA GLY A 458 -17.72 9.09 10.47
C GLY A 458 -17.07 7.99 11.29
N LEU A 459 -17.80 7.45 12.26
CA LEU A 459 -17.37 6.29 13.04
C LEU A 459 -18.54 5.33 13.28
N ALA A 460 -18.24 4.03 13.25
CA ALA A 460 -19.13 3.02 13.80
C ALA A 460 -18.94 2.94 15.32
N VAL A 461 -20.07 2.91 16.03
CA VAL A 461 -20.12 2.55 17.45
C VAL A 461 -20.73 1.16 17.55
N TRP A 462 -19.96 0.22 18.09
CA TRP A 462 -20.28 -1.20 18.09
C TRP A 462 -21.11 -1.60 19.31
N GLY A 463 -22.09 -2.46 19.05
CA GLY A 463 -22.93 -3.07 20.07
C GLY A 463 -22.27 -4.25 20.73
N ASP A 464 -22.89 -4.77 21.78
CA ASP A 464 -22.45 -5.99 22.46
C ASP A 464 -22.67 -7.23 21.58
N ASP A 465 -21.71 -8.15 21.58
CA ASP A 465 -21.84 -9.43 20.89
C ASP A 465 -22.42 -10.47 21.87
N PRO A 466 -23.67 -10.94 21.69
CA PRO A 466 -24.29 -11.86 22.63
C PRO A 466 -23.65 -13.25 22.67
N TYR A 467 -22.68 -13.54 21.79
CA TYR A 467 -21.98 -14.82 21.72
C TYR A 467 -20.63 -14.80 22.47
N THR A 468 -20.19 -13.66 23.01
CA THR A 468 -18.99 -13.57 23.85
C THR A 468 -19.34 -13.61 25.34
N GLU A 469 -18.39 -14.01 26.18
CA GLU A 469 -18.61 -14.10 27.65
C GLU A 469 -18.43 -12.74 28.35
N THR A 470 -17.76 -11.80 27.68
CA THR A 470 -17.50 -10.42 28.13
C THR A 470 -18.36 -9.45 27.32
N MET A 471 -18.76 -8.35 27.95
CA MET A 471 -19.44 -7.27 27.25
C MET A 471 -18.40 -6.53 26.41
N ASP A 472 -18.47 -6.69 25.09
CA ASP A 472 -17.42 -6.23 24.17
C ASP A 472 -17.86 -4.96 23.39
N GLY A 473 -19.08 -4.50 23.62
CA GLY A 473 -19.64 -3.27 23.07
C GLY A 473 -20.76 -2.69 23.94
N LEU A 474 -21.69 -1.95 23.32
CA LEU A 474 -22.81 -1.31 24.01
C LEU A 474 -24.12 -2.10 23.88
N VAL A 475 -24.96 -2.05 24.92
CA VAL A 475 -26.34 -2.56 24.85
C VAL A 475 -27.29 -1.42 24.48
N GLU A 476 -28.43 -1.73 23.86
CA GLU A 476 -29.45 -0.70 23.54
C GLU A 476 -29.78 0.18 24.74
N GLY A 477 -29.67 1.50 24.54
CA GLY A 477 -29.92 2.49 25.58
C GLY A 477 -28.67 2.91 26.38
N ASP A 478 -27.52 2.26 26.19
CA ASP A 478 -26.28 2.68 26.85
C ASP A 478 -25.73 3.98 26.26
N GLY A 479 -25.29 4.89 27.13
CA GLY A 479 -24.65 6.14 26.75
C GLY A 479 -23.17 5.95 26.39
N PHE A 480 -22.68 6.75 25.46
CA PHE A 480 -21.26 6.84 25.12
C PHE A 480 -20.79 8.29 25.00
N ARG A 481 -19.49 8.49 25.20
CA ARG A 481 -18.82 9.80 25.08
C ARG A 481 -17.81 9.78 23.96
N LEU A 482 -17.56 10.94 23.36
CA LEU A 482 -16.61 11.10 22.28
C LEU A 482 -15.33 11.78 22.77
N ARG A 483 -14.18 11.38 22.22
CA ARG A 483 -12.89 12.04 22.41
C ARG A 483 -12.23 12.27 21.06
N TRP A 484 -11.51 13.38 20.95
CA TRP A 484 -10.72 13.73 19.80
C TRP A 484 -9.24 13.66 20.18
N TRP A 485 -8.43 13.17 19.26
CA TRP A 485 -6.98 13.19 19.37
C TRP A 485 -6.40 13.93 18.17
N ASP A 486 -5.56 14.91 18.50
CA ASP A 486 -4.78 15.72 17.56
C ASP A 486 -3.47 15.01 17.22
N GLN A 487 -3.23 14.74 15.94
CA GLN A 487 -2.03 14.04 15.51
C GLN A 487 -0.75 14.89 15.65
N GLU A 488 -0.82 16.19 15.39
CA GLU A 488 0.34 17.08 15.40
C GLU A 488 0.80 17.38 16.83
N MET A 489 -0.17 17.69 17.70
CA MET A 489 0.07 18.05 19.10
C MET A 489 0.09 16.83 20.02
N ASN A 490 -0.29 15.64 19.53
CA ASN A 490 -0.43 14.41 20.29
C ASN A 490 -1.24 14.64 21.59
N THR A 491 -2.37 15.31 21.46
CA THR A 491 -3.19 15.78 22.60
C THR A 491 -4.63 15.31 22.45
N GLU A 492 -5.22 14.85 23.57
CA GLU A 492 -6.60 14.40 23.61
C GLU A 492 -7.53 15.44 24.27
N LEU A 493 -8.71 15.64 23.70
CA LEU A 493 -9.80 16.44 24.24
C LEU A 493 -11.11 15.64 24.29
N ASN A 494 -11.98 15.97 25.23
CA ASN A 494 -13.35 15.45 25.21
C ASN A 494 -14.15 16.21 24.14
N LEU A 495 -15.02 15.51 23.45
CA LEU A 495 -15.99 16.13 22.55
C LEU A 495 -17.37 16.08 23.18
N VAL A 496 -18.00 17.25 23.31
CA VAL A 496 -19.40 17.37 23.74
C VAL A 496 -20.29 17.77 22.57
N PRO A 497 -21.56 17.30 22.53
CA PRO A 497 -22.50 17.73 21.49
C PRO A 497 -22.72 19.25 21.49
N GLY A 498 -22.32 19.91 20.41
CA GLY A 498 -22.59 21.33 20.14
C GLY A 498 -23.97 21.59 19.51
N GLY A 499 -24.63 20.53 19.04
CA GLY A 499 -25.97 20.51 18.47
C GLY A 499 -26.19 19.27 17.60
N TYR A 500 -27.40 18.72 17.62
CA TYR A 500 -27.80 17.57 16.80
C TYR A 500 -28.38 18.05 15.47
N VAL A 501 -27.85 17.53 14.38
CA VAL A 501 -28.39 17.72 13.02
C VAL A 501 -29.46 16.67 12.76
N GLN A 502 -29.19 15.41 13.15
CA GLN A 502 -30.14 14.29 13.10
C GLN A 502 -29.91 13.34 14.27
N GLY A 503 -30.99 12.72 14.74
CA GLY A 503 -30.98 11.86 15.92
C GLY A 503 -31.08 12.66 17.23
N VAL A 504 -31.03 11.94 18.34
CA VAL A 504 -31.11 12.51 19.70
C VAL A 504 -30.13 11.79 20.61
N ASP A 505 -29.34 12.57 21.35
CA ASP A 505 -28.37 12.09 22.34
C ASP A 505 -27.26 11.18 21.78
N LEU A 506 -26.26 10.87 22.62
CA LEU A 506 -25.20 9.90 22.31
C LEU A 506 -25.51 8.59 23.03
N VAL A 507 -26.56 7.93 22.55
CA VAL A 507 -27.08 6.68 23.11
C VAL A 507 -27.06 5.61 22.02
N TYR A 508 -26.61 4.41 22.39
CA TYR A 508 -26.55 3.29 21.46
C TYR A 508 -27.94 2.78 21.08
N VAL A 509 -28.16 2.71 19.77
CA VAL A 509 -29.36 2.13 19.15
C VAL A 509 -28.89 1.32 17.94
N GLN A 510 -29.25 0.04 17.88
CA GLN A 510 -28.84 -0.83 16.77
C GLN A 510 -29.29 -0.25 15.42
N ASN A 511 -28.38 -0.18 14.45
CA ASN A 511 -28.58 0.48 13.14
C ASN A 511 -28.96 1.97 13.22
N GLY A 512 -28.80 2.58 14.39
CA GLY A 512 -29.07 3.98 14.65
C GLY A 512 -28.18 4.90 13.81
N PHE A 513 -28.62 6.14 13.66
CA PHE A 513 -27.85 7.21 13.04
C PHE A 513 -27.89 8.45 13.90
N VAL A 514 -26.73 9.05 14.15
CA VAL A 514 -26.64 10.36 14.79
C VAL A 514 -25.70 11.23 13.97
N ALA A 515 -26.21 12.36 13.49
CA ALA A 515 -25.39 13.42 12.91
C ALA A 515 -25.37 14.62 13.85
N LEU A 516 -24.18 15.09 14.22
CA LEU A 516 -24.03 16.17 15.19
C LEU A 516 -22.86 17.09 14.86
N THR A 517 -22.89 18.26 15.48
CA THR A 517 -21.71 19.14 15.63
C THR A 517 -21.13 18.92 17.01
N VAL A 518 -19.81 18.99 17.14
CA VAL A 518 -19.11 18.78 18.42
C VAL A 518 -18.36 20.03 18.84
N THR A 519 -18.18 20.21 20.15
CA THR A 519 -17.32 21.24 20.74
C THR A 519 -16.28 20.56 21.61
N ALA A 520 -15.02 20.98 21.48
CA ALA A 520 -13.96 20.41 22.29
C ALA A 520 -13.93 21.01 23.70
N GLU A 521 -13.77 20.14 24.70
CA GLU A 521 -13.56 20.49 26.09
C GLU A 521 -12.29 19.83 26.62
N ALA A 522 -11.53 20.58 27.43
CA ALA A 522 -10.31 20.06 28.04
C ALA A 522 -10.60 18.81 28.88
N MET A 523 -9.77 17.78 28.72
CA MET A 523 -9.79 16.60 29.57
C MET A 523 -9.30 16.97 30.98
N ILE A 524 -10.24 17.22 31.89
CA ILE A 524 -9.94 17.51 33.29
C ILE A 524 -9.73 16.18 34.04
N PRO A 525 -8.53 15.91 34.58
CA PRO A 525 -8.27 14.71 35.38
C PRO A 525 -9.15 14.68 36.64
N GLU A 526 -9.59 13.50 37.09
CA GLU A 526 -10.37 13.41 38.34
C GLU A 526 -9.50 13.50 39.60
N LYS A 527 -8.21 13.15 39.49
CA LYS A 527 -7.28 13.03 40.61
C LYS A 527 -5.91 13.57 40.24
N TYR A 528 -5.19 14.01 41.28
CA TYR A 528 -3.77 14.32 41.15
C TYR A 528 -2.99 13.06 40.78
N PHE A 529 -2.10 13.17 39.79
CA PHE A 529 -1.29 12.06 39.31
C PHE A 529 0.15 12.52 39.06
N LEU A 530 1.10 11.62 39.32
CA LEU A 530 2.52 11.75 38.97
C LEU A 530 3.01 10.40 38.45
N SER A 531 3.39 10.36 37.17
CA SER A 531 3.86 9.16 36.50
C SER A 531 5.26 8.75 36.98
N GLN A 532 5.62 7.49 36.75
CA GLN A 532 7.02 7.10 36.78
C GLN A 532 7.69 7.72 35.56
N ASN A 533 8.83 8.40 35.74
CA ASN A 533 9.56 8.99 34.63
C ASN A 533 9.94 7.90 33.60
N TYR A 534 9.96 8.24 32.32
CA TYR A 534 10.35 7.32 31.25
C TYR A 534 11.40 7.95 30.32
N PRO A 535 12.52 7.26 30.05
CA PRO A 535 12.93 5.97 30.64
C PRO A 535 13.29 6.09 32.13
N ASN A 536 13.22 4.99 32.89
CA ASN A 536 13.80 4.87 34.23
C ASN A 536 14.34 3.44 34.44
N PRO A 537 15.66 3.24 34.65
CA PRO A 537 16.71 4.25 34.75
C PRO A 537 16.95 5.05 33.46
N PHE A 538 17.50 6.26 33.57
CA PHE A 538 17.85 7.12 32.41
C PHE A 538 19.30 7.64 32.49
N ASN A 539 19.91 7.93 31.34
CA ASN A 539 21.30 8.42 31.28
C ASN A 539 21.40 9.97 31.29
N ALA A 540 20.68 10.62 30.38
CA ALA A 540 20.75 12.08 30.21
C ALA A 540 19.39 12.76 30.36
N VAL A 541 18.39 12.36 29.57
CA VAL A 541 17.06 13.00 29.57
C VAL A 541 15.98 11.96 29.87
N THR A 542 14.94 12.37 30.59
CA THR A 542 13.74 11.59 30.85
C THR A 542 12.51 12.49 30.81
N SER A 543 11.35 11.93 30.51
CA SER A 543 10.07 12.65 30.53
C SER A 543 9.27 12.29 31.79
N ILE A 544 8.58 13.28 32.35
CA ILE A 544 7.76 13.13 33.55
C ILE A 544 6.38 13.71 33.25
N GLU A 545 5.34 12.91 33.49
CA GLU A 545 3.96 13.31 33.29
C GLU A 545 3.25 13.46 34.64
N TYR A 546 2.38 14.46 34.72
CA TYR A 546 1.56 14.70 35.91
C TYR A 546 0.20 15.29 35.53
N ALA A 547 -0.78 15.16 36.41
CA ALA A 547 -2.14 15.59 36.17
C ALA A 547 -2.72 16.34 37.37
N LEU A 548 -3.49 17.39 37.09
CA LEU A 548 -4.10 18.29 38.07
C LEU A 548 -5.63 18.32 37.87
N PRO A 549 -6.43 17.92 38.87
CA PRO A 549 -7.89 17.95 38.76
C PRO A 549 -8.49 19.35 38.93
N VAL A 550 -7.75 20.27 39.54
CA VAL A 550 -8.16 21.66 39.77
C VAL A 550 -6.95 22.57 39.61
N SER A 551 -7.20 23.80 39.18
CA SER A 551 -6.16 24.83 39.04
C SER A 551 -5.43 25.04 40.37
N SER A 552 -4.11 24.91 40.35
CA SER A 552 -3.28 24.86 41.55
C SER A 552 -1.90 25.46 41.26
N HIS A 553 -1.29 26.07 42.27
CA HIS A 553 0.14 26.35 42.24
C HIS A 553 0.91 25.03 42.31
N VAL A 554 1.69 24.73 41.27
CA VAL A 554 2.42 23.48 41.10
C VAL A 554 3.90 23.71 41.28
N LYS A 555 4.51 22.94 42.19
CA LYS A 555 5.95 22.83 42.34
C LYS A 555 6.40 21.39 42.09
N LEU A 556 7.09 21.17 40.98
CA LEU A 556 7.71 19.90 40.63
C LEU A 556 9.23 20.04 40.78
N ALA A 557 9.81 19.31 41.74
CA ALA A 557 11.24 19.39 42.01
C ALA A 557 11.86 18.01 42.22
N VAL A 558 13.15 17.92 41.90
CA VAL A 558 13.99 16.74 42.04
C VAL A 558 14.86 16.88 43.28
N TYR A 559 14.94 15.82 44.07
CA TYR A 559 15.62 15.76 45.36
C TYR A 559 16.65 14.63 45.38
N ASP A 560 17.79 14.86 46.04
CA ASP A 560 18.75 13.80 46.37
C ASP A 560 18.28 12.95 47.57
N ILE A 561 19.01 11.86 47.86
CA ILE A 561 18.72 10.98 49.01
C ILE A 561 18.77 11.68 50.38
N SER A 562 19.42 12.85 50.45
CA SER A 562 19.51 13.66 51.68
C SER A 562 18.35 14.67 51.78
N GLY A 563 17.44 14.70 50.81
CA GLY A 563 16.32 15.63 50.74
C GLY A 563 16.69 17.03 50.27
N ARG A 564 17.86 17.23 49.64
CA ARG A 564 18.24 18.51 49.03
C ARG A 564 17.67 18.59 47.62
N ILE A 565 17.12 19.75 47.26
CA ILE A 565 16.66 20.03 45.89
C ILE A 565 17.89 20.10 44.98
N VAL A 566 17.90 19.28 43.95
CA VAL A 566 18.93 19.27 42.90
C VAL A 566 18.44 19.92 41.60
N GLY A 567 17.13 20.08 41.44
CA GLY A 567 16.53 20.84 40.33
C GLY A 567 15.06 21.13 40.58
N THR A 568 14.58 22.26 40.07
CA THR A 568 13.14 22.60 40.02
C THR A 568 12.72 22.62 38.57
N LEU A 569 11.79 21.75 38.20
CA LEU A 569 11.31 21.58 36.83
C LEU A 569 10.16 22.52 36.52
N VAL A 570 9.27 22.72 37.51
CA VAL A 570 8.09 23.58 37.40
C VAL A 570 7.84 24.24 38.76
N ASP A 571 7.53 25.54 38.75
CA ASP A 571 7.12 26.32 39.92
C ASP A 571 6.18 27.44 39.43
N ASP A 572 4.92 27.09 39.10
CA ASP A 572 3.98 27.99 38.42
C ASP A 572 2.51 27.69 38.76
N ASP A 573 1.61 28.64 38.51
CA ASP A 573 0.16 28.46 38.62
C ASP A 573 -0.39 27.81 37.35
N LEU A 574 -0.75 26.52 37.45
CA LEU A 574 -1.26 25.74 36.34
C LEU A 574 -2.78 25.51 36.47
N SER A 575 -3.46 25.50 35.33
CA SER A 575 -4.88 25.15 35.25
C SER A 575 -5.11 23.66 35.46
N ALA A 576 -6.37 23.21 35.56
CA ALA A 576 -6.67 21.79 35.58
C ALA A 576 -6.33 21.15 34.22
N GLY A 577 -5.64 20.01 34.22
CA GLY A 577 -5.17 19.37 32.99
C GLY A 577 -4.04 18.36 33.21
N ARG A 578 -3.58 17.76 32.11
CA ARG A 578 -2.37 16.91 32.05
C ARG A 578 -1.20 17.71 31.54
N TYR A 579 -0.02 17.42 32.08
CA TYR A 579 1.22 18.13 31.78
C TYR A 579 2.36 17.13 31.65
N SER A 580 3.31 17.45 30.77
CA SER A 580 4.55 16.69 30.58
C SER A 580 5.72 17.66 30.60
N CYS A 581 6.81 17.28 31.27
CA CYS A 581 8.04 18.06 31.26
C CYS A 581 9.27 17.16 31.15
N GLY A 582 10.25 17.62 30.36
CA GLY A 582 11.56 16.98 30.29
C GLY A 582 12.42 17.30 31.51
N PHE A 583 13.23 16.32 31.92
CA PHE A 583 14.26 16.48 32.93
C PHE A 583 15.62 16.07 32.38
N ASP A 584 16.56 17.02 32.35
CA ASP A 584 17.95 16.78 32.01
C ASP A 584 18.78 16.55 33.30
N GLY A 585 19.22 15.31 33.47
CA GLY A 585 20.07 14.85 34.56
C GLY A 585 21.55 14.69 34.16
N SER A 586 21.97 15.27 33.04
CA SER A 586 23.35 15.14 32.52
C SER A 586 24.42 15.63 33.51
N GLU A 587 24.10 16.63 34.34
CA GLU A 587 25.01 17.14 35.39
C GLU A 587 24.93 16.38 36.72
N LEU A 588 23.99 15.44 36.87
CA LEU A 588 23.83 14.64 38.08
C LEU A 588 24.73 13.40 38.08
N ALA A 589 25.22 13.02 39.26
CA ALA A 589 25.93 11.75 39.44
C ALA A 589 24.95 10.58 39.31
N ALA A 590 25.43 9.43 38.83
CA ALA A 590 24.64 8.20 38.81
C ALA A 590 24.18 7.83 40.24
N GLY A 591 22.90 7.51 40.40
CA GLY A 591 22.31 7.29 41.72
C GLY A 591 20.79 7.39 41.76
N LEU A 592 20.25 7.26 42.99
CA LEU A 592 18.82 7.36 43.27
C LEU A 592 18.45 8.81 43.64
N TYR A 593 17.40 9.31 43.02
CA TYR A 593 16.78 10.61 43.24
C TYR A 593 15.27 10.45 43.48
N PHE A 594 14.63 11.52 43.94
CA PHE A 594 13.19 11.56 44.15
C PHE A 594 12.60 12.77 43.45
N ILE A 595 11.55 12.56 42.66
CA ILE A 595 10.75 13.64 42.09
C ILE A 595 9.53 13.82 42.97
N ARG A 596 9.26 15.05 43.38
CA ARG A 596 8.11 15.41 44.21
C ARG A 596 7.31 16.51 43.52
N LEU A 597 6.02 16.21 43.31
CA LEU A 597 4.99 17.12 42.85
C LEU A 597 4.24 17.65 44.06
N GLU A 598 4.18 18.96 44.21
CA GLU A 598 3.37 19.65 45.20
C GLU A 598 2.32 20.48 44.47
N ALA A 599 1.04 20.20 44.70
CA ALA A 599 -0.07 20.91 44.07
C ALA A 599 -1.16 21.17 45.13
N GLY A 600 -1.23 22.40 45.61
CA GLY A 600 -2.07 22.76 46.76
C GLY A 600 -1.72 21.96 48.02
N SER A 601 -2.67 21.16 48.52
CA SER A 601 -2.46 20.28 49.68
C SER A 601 -1.94 18.88 49.36
N ASN A 602 -1.78 18.55 48.08
CA ASN A 602 -1.38 17.22 47.63
C ASN A 602 0.13 17.17 47.37
N VAL A 603 0.78 16.12 47.86
CA VAL A 603 2.20 15.85 47.64
C VAL A 603 2.36 14.43 47.14
N LEU A 604 2.87 14.27 45.92
CA LEU A 604 3.16 12.98 45.30
C LEU A 604 4.66 12.85 45.06
N THR A 605 5.24 11.68 45.34
CA THR A 605 6.67 11.44 45.18
C THR A 605 6.94 10.16 44.40
N ARG A 606 7.90 10.21 43.47
CA ARG A 606 8.38 9.06 42.67
C ARG A 606 9.90 8.92 42.78
N LYS A 607 10.37 7.68 42.71
CA LYS A 607 11.80 7.35 42.71
C LYS A 607 12.34 7.42 41.30
N VAL A 608 13.52 7.97 41.11
CA VAL A 608 14.14 8.16 39.80
C VAL A 608 15.59 7.71 39.86
N VAL A 609 16.05 6.94 38.88
CA VAL A 609 17.40 6.37 38.85
C VAL A 609 18.16 6.94 37.67
N VAL A 610 19.27 7.62 37.96
CA VAL A 610 20.20 8.14 36.96
C VAL A 610 21.33 7.12 36.78
N VAL A 611 21.64 6.77 35.53
CA VAL A 611 22.82 5.99 35.12
C VAL A 611 23.75 6.86 34.28
N LYS A 612 24.98 6.42 34.04
CA LYS A 612 25.96 7.12 33.18
C LYS A 612 26.51 6.16 32.13
#